data_AF-A0AA50E4P8-F1
#
_entry.id   AF-A0AA50E4P8-F1
#
_cell.length_a   1.000
_cell.length_b   1.000
_cell.length_c   1.000
_cell.angle_alpha   90.00
_cell.angle_beta   90.00
_cell.angle_gamma   90.00
#
_symmetry.space_group_name_H-M   'P 1'
#
loop_
_entity.id
_entity.type
_entity.pdbx_description
1 polymer ?
#
loop_
_entity_poly.entity_id
_entity_poly.type
_entity_poly.pdbx_seq_one_letter_code
_entity_poly.pdbx_strand_id
1 'polypeptide(L)'
;MAFGCNNVNGEFWAIVSDEPTCLHTFQEYGLRFDIEEAFLDDQSNGWNLQKSEIRFVCALSRLFFLLALATLYATAQGVEVFATGKHRWVAPHWFRGNSYFRIGWDWLKTSLEQGWTLIRHVRFTHALDPQPAMASRKLHHQRIYSIEFKINIYCYPVD
;
A
#
# COMPACT_ATOMS: atom_id res chain seq x y z
N MET A 1 -18.39 10.64 -15.30
CA MET A 1 -17.54 11.64 -14.62
C MET A 1 -18.19 11.98 -13.29
N ALA A 2 -17.41 12.06 -12.21
CA ALA A 2 -17.91 12.43 -10.89
C ALA A 2 -17.03 13.49 -10.22
N PHE A 3 -17.64 14.27 -9.32
CA PHE A 3 -17.01 15.36 -8.60
C PHE A 3 -17.10 15.18 -7.08
N GLY A 4 -16.11 15.68 -6.35
CA GLY A 4 -16.03 15.60 -4.90
C GLY A 4 -15.20 16.74 -4.32
N CYS A 5 -15.44 17.09 -3.06
CA CYS A 5 -14.64 18.08 -2.34
C CYS A 5 -14.22 17.49 -0.99
N ASN A 6 -12.95 17.58 -0.66
CA ASN A 6 -12.49 17.25 0.67
C ASN A 6 -12.74 18.44 1.61
N ASN A 7 -13.70 18.30 2.51
CA ASN A 7 -14.07 19.36 3.46
C ASN A 7 -12.99 19.64 4.52
N VAL A 8 -11.95 18.80 4.62
CA VAL A 8 -10.86 18.96 5.59
C VAL A 8 -9.75 19.87 5.06
N ASN A 9 -9.37 19.72 3.78
CA ASN A 9 -8.26 20.47 3.17
C ASN A 9 -8.68 21.33 1.97
N GLY A 10 -9.94 21.27 1.55
CA GLY A 10 -10.49 22.02 0.41
C GLY A 10 -10.14 21.44 -0.96
N GLU A 11 -9.53 20.27 -1.06
CA GLU A 11 -9.16 19.67 -2.35
C GLU A 11 -10.39 19.26 -3.16
N PHE A 12 -10.44 19.72 -4.40
CA PHE A 12 -11.46 19.33 -5.38
C PHE A 12 -11.00 18.11 -6.17
N TRP A 13 -11.85 17.10 -6.27
CA TRP A 13 -11.60 15.88 -7.02
C TRP A 13 -12.56 15.80 -8.21
N ALA A 14 -12.00 15.57 -9.39
CA ALA A 14 -12.74 15.26 -10.61
C ALA A 14 -12.27 13.91 -11.15
N ILE A 15 -13.13 12.90 -11.13
CA ILE A 15 -12.81 11.55 -11.58
C ILE A 15 -13.53 11.29 -12.90
N VAL A 16 -12.75 10.90 -13.91
CA VAL A 16 -13.23 10.42 -15.20
C VAL A 16 -12.99 8.93 -15.25
N SER A 17 -14.03 8.18 -15.60
CA SER A 17 -14.00 6.72 -15.73
C SER A 17 -14.85 6.33 -16.93
N ASP A 18 -14.44 5.25 -17.58
CA ASP A 18 -15.18 4.49 -18.59
C ASP A 18 -16.30 3.62 -17.97
N GLU A 19 -16.33 3.49 -16.64
CA GLU A 19 -17.39 2.84 -15.88
C GLU A 19 -18.40 3.84 -15.27
N PRO A 20 -19.62 3.39 -14.88
CA PRO A 20 -20.59 4.24 -14.21
C PRO A 20 -20.04 4.86 -12.92
N THR A 21 -19.92 6.19 -12.90
CA THR A 21 -19.32 6.89 -11.77
C THR A 21 -20.31 7.07 -10.62
N CYS A 22 -19.97 6.57 -9.43
CA CYS A 22 -20.77 6.68 -8.21
C CYS A 22 -19.87 6.92 -6.97
N LEU A 23 -20.42 6.85 -5.75
CA LEU A 23 -19.64 7.06 -4.53
C LEU A 23 -18.50 6.04 -4.40
N HIS A 24 -18.75 4.81 -4.87
CA HIS A 24 -17.76 3.75 -4.91
C HIS A 24 -16.52 4.13 -5.72
N THR A 25 -16.68 4.88 -6.82
CA THR A 25 -15.57 5.34 -7.66
C THR A 25 -14.57 6.19 -6.88
N PHE A 26 -15.04 6.99 -5.90
CA PHE A 26 -14.15 7.74 -5.02
C PHE A 26 -13.41 6.86 -4.03
N GLN A 27 -14.07 5.82 -3.52
CA GLN A 27 -13.44 4.83 -2.66
C GLN A 27 -12.34 4.08 -3.41
N GLU A 28 -12.63 3.58 -4.62
CA GLU A 28 -11.65 2.92 -5.49
C GLU A 28 -10.49 3.84 -5.86
N TYR A 29 -10.78 5.08 -6.27
CA TYR A 29 -9.73 6.05 -6.56
C TYR A 29 -8.91 6.40 -5.31
N GLY A 30 -9.52 6.37 -4.12
CA GLY A 30 -8.83 6.52 -2.84
C GLY A 30 -7.78 5.43 -2.60
N LEU A 31 -7.99 4.20 -3.09
CA LEU A 31 -6.99 3.12 -3.00
C LEU A 31 -5.74 3.41 -3.83
N ARG A 32 -5.78 4.36 -4.78
CA ARG A 32 -4.59 4.80 -5.53
C ARG A 32 -3.47 5.24 -4.60
N PHE A 33 -3.79 5.81 -3.43
CA PHE A 33 -2.78 6.27 -2.47
C PHE A 33 -2.00 5.11 -1.83
N ASP A 34 -2.49 3.87 -1.89
CA ASP A 34 -1.76 2.71 -1.36
C ASP A 34 -0.45 2.45 -2.14
N ILE A 35 -0.33 2.94 -3.38
CA ILE A 35 0.92 2.86 -4.15
C ILE A 35 2.06 3.67 -3.52
N GLU A 36 1.74 4.71 -2.72
CA GLU A 36 2.76 5.51 -2.03
C GLU A 36 3.51 4.68 -0.99
N GLU A 37 2.83 3.72 -0.36
CA GLU A 37 3.46 2.75 0.55
C GLU A 37 4.53 1.94 -0.21
N ALA A 38 4.19 1.44 -1.41
CA ALA A 38 5.12 0.69 -2.26
C ALA A 38 6.32 1.54 -2.73
N PHE A 39 6.11 2.80 -3.08
CA PHE A 39 7.22 3.70 -3.45
C PHE A 39 8.19 3.95 -2.30
N LEU A 40 7.70 4.08 -1.07
CA LEU A 40 8.56 4.22 0.10
C LEU A 40 9.38 2.94 0.35
N ASP A 41 8.76 1.79 0.14
CA ASP A 41 9.39 0.46 0.27
C ASP A 41 10.50 0.20 -0.75
N ASP A 42 10.30 0.61 -2.01
CA ASP A 42 11.34 0.56 -3.05
C ASP A 42 12.52 1.51 -2.78
N GLN A 43 12.28 2.55 -1.97
CA GLN A 43 13.28 3.56 -1.61
C GLN A 43 13.86 3.31 -0.20
N SER A 44 13.74 4.28 0.69
CA SER A 44 14.43 4.32 1.98
C SER A 44 13.93 3.26 2.96
N ASN A 45 12.74 2.73 2.75
CA ASN A 45 12.12 1.78 3.68
C ASN A 45 12.52 0.33 3.42
N GLY A 46 13.06 0.01 2.23
CA GLY A 46 13.47 -1.35 1.87
C GLY A 46 14.68 -1.39 0.96
N TRP A 47 14.41 -1.43 -0.34
CA TRP A 47 15.41 -1.80 -1.36
C TRP A 47 16.45 -0.73 -1.62
N ASN A 48 16.06 0.53 -1.47
CA ASN A 48 16.91 1.68 -1.73
C ASN A 48 17.55 1.59 -3.12
N LEU A 49 16.72 1.38 -4.15
CA LEU A 49 17.13 1.10 -5.53
C LEU A 49 18.28 1.99 -6.03
N GLN A 50 18.28 3.26 -5.64
CA GLN A 50 19.27 4.25 -6.03
C GLN A 50 20.70 3.85 -5.61
N LYS A 51 20.86 3.10 -4.52
CA LYS A 51 22.15 2.56 -4.06
C LYS A 51 22.73 1.46 -4.95
N SER A 52 21.95 0.91 -5.88
CA SER A 52 22.49 -0.05 -6.86
C SER A 52 23.43 0.61 -7.87
N GLU A 53 23.32 1.94 -8.08
CA GLU A 53 24.09 2.73 -9.03
C GLU A 53 24.03 2.25 -10.50
N ILE A 54 23.11 1.33 -10.82
CA ILE A 54 22.94 0.79 -12.17
C ILE A 54 22.46 1.89 -13.11
N ARG A 55 23.23 2.18 -14.16
CA ARG A 55 22.90 3.16 -15.21
C ARG A 55 22.40 2.53 -16.51
N PHE A 56 22.47 1.22 -16.65
CA PHE A 56 22.09 0.52 -17.88
C PHE A 56 20.62 0.06 -17.83
N VAL A 57 19.83 0.46 -18.83
CA VAL A 57 18.37 0.25 -18.86
C VAL A 57 17.99 -1.23 -18.73
N CYS A 58 18.63 -2.14 -19.48
CA CYS A 58 18.26 -3.56 -19.39
C CYS A 58 18.67 -4.19 -18.06
N ALA A 59 19.75 -3.72 -17.43
CA ALA A 59 20.13 -4.19 -16.10
C ALA A 59 19.15 -3.68 -15.04
N LEU A 60 18.72 -2.42 -15.16
CA LEU A 60 17.72 -1.82 -14.27
C LEU A 60 16.37 -2.54 -14.40
N SER A 61 15.92 -2.84 -15.63
CA SER A 61 14.69 -3.61 -15.87
C SER A 61 14.73 -5.00 -15.22
N ARG A 62 15.86 -5.72 -15.34
CA ARG A 62 16.05 -7.02 -14.67
C ARG A 62 16.07 -6.88 -13.15
N LEU A 63 16.70 -5.84 -12.61
CA LEU A 63 16.70 -5.58 -11.18
C LEU A 63 15.28 -5.32 -10.67
N PHE A 64 14.51 -4.46 -11.35
CA PHE A 64 13.11 -4.21 -10.99
C PHE A 64 12.27 -5.48 -11.00
N PHE A 65 12.47 -6.37 -11.97
CA PHE A 65 11.78 -7.65 -11.98
C PHE A 65 12.09 -8.50 -10.73
N LEU A 66 13.38 -8.59 -10.36
CA LEU A 66 13.79 -9.30 -9.15
C LEU A 66 13.25 -8.63 -7.88
N LEU A 67 13.28 -7.31 -7.81
CA LEU A 67 12.75 -6.55 -6.68
C LEU A 67 11.24 -6.72 -6.57
N ALA A 68 10.49 -6.72 -7.67
CA ALA A 68 9.05 -6.97 -7.64
C ALA A 68 8.72 -8.36 -7.05
N LEU A 69 9.47 -9.40 -7.43
CA LEU A 69 9.33 -10.73 -6.83
C LEU A 69 9.72 -10.75 -5.35
N ALA A 70 10.82 -10.08 -4.99
CA ALA A 70 11.25 -9.97 -3.60
C ALA A 70 10.24 -9.19 -2.74
N THR A 71 9.64 -8.12 -3.28
CA THR A 71 8.58 -7.35 -2.64
C THR A 71 7.38 -8.25 -2.40
N LEU A 72 6.94 -9.01 -3.41
CA LEU A 72 5.83 -9.95 -3.26
C LEU A 72 6.07 -10.96 -2.12
N TYR A 73 7.28 -11.52 -2.05
CA TYR A 73 7.65 -12.46 -1.00
C TYR A 73 7.71 -11.80 0.38
N ALA A 74 8.39 -10.66 0.51
CA ALA A 74 8.50 -9.92 1.77
C ALA A 74 7.12 -9.47 2.27
N THR A 75 6.25 -9.00 1.39
CA THR A 75 4.87 -8.64 1.74
C THR A 75 4.09 -9.85 2.25
N ALA A 76 4.16 -11.00 1.57
CA ALA A 76 3.51 -12.22 2.05
C ALA A 76 4.07 -12.70 3.40
N GLN A 77 5.40 -12.59 3.61
CA GLN A 77 6.03 -12.90 4.89
C GLN A 77 5.48 -11.98 6.00
N GLY A 78 5.35 -10.68 5.71
CA GLY A 78 4.78 -9.72 6.65
C GLY A 78 3.32 -9.98 6.97
N VAL A 79 2.51 -10.36 5.98
CA VAL A 79 1.11 -10.76 6.19
C VAL A 79 1.03 -11.98 7.11
N GLU A 80 1.87 -13.01 6.91
CA GLU A 80 1.88 -14.19 7.78
C GLU A 80 2.33 -13.84 9.22
N VAL A 81 3.37 -13.01 9.36
CA VAL A 81 3.85 -12.52 10.66
C VAL A 81 2.75 -11.72 11.38
N PHE A 82 1.96 -10.97 10.61
CA PHE A 82 0.82 -10.24 11.14
C PHE A 82 -0.30 -11.19 11.58
N ALA A 83 -0.71 -12.12 10.72
CA ALA A 83 -1.76 -13.10 10.98
C ALA A 83 -1.46 -13.98 12.20
N THR A 84 -0.19 -14.33 12.40
CA THR A 84 0.28 -15.10 13.57
C THR A 84 0.46 -14.27 14.84
N GLY A 85 0.21 -12.95 14.79
CA GLY A 85 0.32 -12.05 15.94
C GLY A 85 1.76 -11.72 16.35
N LYS A 86 2.77 -12.09 15.55
CA LYS A 86 4.19 -11.94 15.87
C LYS A 86 4.80 -10.64 15.37
N HIS A 87 4.05 -9.81 14.65
CA HIS A 87 4.52 -8.53 14.11
C HIS A 87 5.21 -7.64 15.14
N ARG A 88 4.82 -7.69 16.42
CA ARG A 88 5.44 -6.91 17.50
C ARG A 88 6.91 -7.23 17.77
N TRP A 89 7.40 -8.38 17.30
CA TRP A 89 8.79 -8.77 17.47
C TRP A 89 9.73 -7.95 16.59
N VAL A 90 9.20 -7.42 15.48
CA VAL A 90 9.94 -6.62 14.49
C VAL A 90 9.42 -5.19 14.39
N ALA A 91 8.16 -4.95 14.75
CA ALA A 91 7.50 -3.65 14.72
C ALA A 91 6.91 -3.31 16.11
N PRO A 92 7.57 -2.50 16.94
CA PRO A 92 7.17 -2.30 18.34
C PRO A 92 5.88 -1.47 18.53
N HIS A 93 5.33 -0.90 17.45
CA HIS A 93 4.15 -0.05 17.51
C HIS A 93 2.86 -0.83 17.86
N TRP A 94 1.96 -0.16 18.60
CA TRP A 94 0.67 -0.75 19.03
C TRP A 94 -0.34 -0.94 17.89
N PHE A 95 -0.19 -0.17 16.82
CA PHE A 95 -0.97 -0.28 15.59
C PHE A 95 0.00 -0.52 14.43
N ARG A 96 -0.51 -1.07 13.32
CA ARG A 96 0.29 -1.25 12.11
C ARG A 96 0.66 0.13 11.55
N GLY A 97 1.85 0.61 11.86
CA GLY A 97 2.43 1.83 11.26
C GLY A 97 3.32 1.52 10.07
N ASN A 98 3.84 0.28 9.99
CA ASN A 98 4.70 -0.20 8.91
C ASN A 98 3.88 -0.95 7.86
N SER A 99 4.35 -0.89 6.61
CA SER A 99 3.86 -1.75 5.53
C SER A 99 4.05 -3.24 5.87
N TYR A 100 3.23 -4.11 5.29
CA TYR A 100 3.46 -5.56 5.42
C TYR A 100 4.82 -5.93 4.84
N PHE A 101 5.21 -5.31 3.73
CA PHE A 101 6.55 -5.43 3.18
C PHE A 101 7.62 -5.14 4.24
N ARG A 102 7.54 -4.00 4.94
CA ARG A 102 8.53 -3.58 5.93
C ARG A 102 8.59 -4.55 7.11
N ILE A 103 7.44 -5.00 7.60
CA ILE A 103 7.35 -6.04 8.65
C ILE A 103 8.04 -7.33 8.18
N GLY A 104 7.74 -7.79 6.96
CA GLY A 104 8.35 -8.99 6.41
C GLY A 104 9.84 -8.84 6.14
N TRP A 105 10.28 -7.67 5.69
CA TRP A 105 11.69 -7.35 5.47
C TRP A 105 12.51 -7.37 6.76
N ASP A 106 11.98 -6.79 7.84
CA ASP A 106 12.62 -6.83 9.14
C ASP A 106 12.63 -8.26 9.70
N TRP A 107 11.53 -9.01 9.54
CA TRP A 107 11.50 -10.44 9.89
C TRP A 107 12.54 -11.26 9.13
N LEU A 108 12.71 -11.02 7.82
CA LEU A 108 13.71 -11.71 7.00
C LEU A 108 15.12 -11.46 7.49
N LYS A 109 15.47 -10.20 7.78
CA LYS A 109 16.79 -9.86 8.34
C LYS A 109 17.02 -10.54 9.69
N THR A 110 16.06 -10.44 10.60
CA THR A 110 16.17 -11.07 11.93
C THR A 110 16.21 -12.60 11.85
N SER A 111 15.51 -13.18 10.87
CA SER A 111 15.51 -14.62 10.63
C SER A 111 16.88 -15.17 10.25
N LEU A 112 17.72 -14.38 9.56
CA LEU A 112 19.09 -14.78 9.23
C LEU A 112 19.98 -14.87 10.48
N GLU A 113 19.71 -14.06 11.50
CA GLU A 113 20.48 -14.04 12.75
C GLU A 113 19.93 -15.03 13.78
N GLN A 114 18.61 -15.15 13.89
CA GLN A 114 17.93 -15.90 14.96
C GLN A 114 17.38 -17.26 14.51
N GLY A 115 17.49 -17.61 13.22
CA GLY A 115 16.99 -18.87 12.69
C GLY A 115 15.46 -18.98 12.71
N TRP A 116 14.75 -17.86 12.61
CA TRP A 116 13.28 -17.86 12.55
C TRP A 116 12.78 -18.59 11.30
N THR A 117 11.54 -19.06 11.36
CA THR A 117 10.91 -19.72 10.22
C THR A 117 10.43 -18.69 9.21
N LEU A 118 10.77 -18.92 7.94
CA LEU A 118 10.25 -18.17 6.81
C LEU A 118 9.07 -18.90 6.14
N ILE A 119 8.25 -18.15 5.43
CA ILE A 119 7.15 -18.71 4.65
C ILE A 119 7.71 -19.58 3.52
N ARG A 120 7.05 -20.70 3.29
CA ARG A 120 7.35 -21.61 2.17
C ARG A 120 6.53 -21.32 0.92
N HIS A 121 5.37 -20.69 1.10
CA HIS A 121 4.42 -20.39 0.03
C HIS A 121 3.96 -18.96 0.15
N VAL A 122 4.01 -18.22 -0.95
CA VAL A 122 3.42 -16.89 -1.08
C VAL A 122 1.90 -17.06 -1.19
N ARG A 123 1.14 -16.46 -0.27
CA ARG A 123 -0.33 -16.53 -0.25
C ARG A 123 -0.92 -15.17 0.14
N PHE A 124 -1.94 -14.76 -0.59
CA PHE A 124 -2.79 -13.61 -0.27
C PHE A 124 -4.23 -14.10 -0.26
N THR A 125 -4.92 -13.94 0.87
CA THR A 125 -6.28 -14.48 1.07
C THR A 125 -7.39 -13.46 0.82
N HIS A 126 -7.05 -12.17 0.81
CA HIS A 126 -8.01 -11.08 0.66
C HIS A 126 -7.42 -10.02 -0.27
N ALA A 127 -8.30 -9.43 -1.09
CA ALA A 127 -7.96 -8.27 -1.91
C ALA A 127 -7.95 -6.96 -1.10
N LEU A 128 -8.71 -6.92 0.00
CA LEU A 128 -8.74 -5.79 0.93
C LEU A 128 -7.74 -6.02 2.06
N ASP A 129 -7.08 -4.95 2.47
CA ASP A 129 -6.23 -4.98 3.65
C ASP A 129 -7.09 -5.08 4.93
N PRO A 130 -6.98 -6.18 5.70
CA PRO A 130 -7.76 -6.35 6.92
C PRO A 130 -7.38 -5.36 8.02
N GLN A 131 -6.17 -4.78 7.96
CA GLN A 131 -5.70 -3.84 8.96
C GLN A 131 -4.86 -2.73 8.32
N PRO A 132 -5.50 -1.66 7.80
CA PRO A 132 -4.83 -0.52 7.18
C PRO A 132 -3.71 0.08 8.03
N ALA A 133 -2.64 0.50 7.37
CA ALA A 133 -1.55 1.21 8.03
C ALA A 133 -2.08 2.53 8.57
N MET A 134 -1.70 2.85 9.80
CA MET A 134 -2.15 4.04 10.50
C MET A 134 -0.93 4.76 11.06
N ALA A 135 -0.78 6.04 10.72
CA ALA A 135 0.26 6.87 11.31
C ALA A 135 -0.08 7.29 12.75
N SER A 136 -1.35 7.63 13.02
CA SER A 136 -1.85 7.92 14.37
C SER A 136 -3.36 7.74 14.45
N ARG A 137 -3.86 7.41 15.66
CA ARG A 137 -5.31 7.29 15.92
C ARG A 137 -6.07 8.57 15.63
N LYS A 138 -5.51 9.74 16.01
CA LYS A 138 -6.13 11.05 15.81
C LYS A 138 -6.33 11.34 14.33
N LEU A 139 -5.27 11.19 13.52
CA LEU A 139 -5.34 11.46 12.08
C LEU A 139 -6.27 10.48 11.37
N HIS A 140 -6.26 9.20 11.76
CA HIS A 140 -7.14 8.19 11.19
C HIS A 140 -8.61 8.51 11.44
N HIS A 141 -8.99 8.89 12.67
CA HIS A 141 -10.37 9.29 12.98
C HIS A 141 -10.78 10.55 12.21
N GLN A 142 -9.89 11.53 12.04
CA GLN A 142 -10.17 12.73 11.25
C GLN A 142 -10.43 12.42 9.77
N ARG A 143 -9.76 11.41 9.19
CA ARG A 143 -9.94 11.02 7.79
C ARG A 143 -11.22 10.21 7.53
N ILE A 144 -11.57 9.27 8.41
CA ILE A 144 -12.67 8.32 8.17
C ILE A 144 -14.05 8.99 8.03
N TYR A 145 -14.31 10.10 8.72
CA TYR A 145 -15.67 10.64 8.86
C TYR A 145 -15.89 12.01 8.20
N SER A 146 -14.92 12.54 7.44
CA SER A 146 -14.90 13.99 7.11
C SER A 146 -14.92 14.33 5.62
N ILE A 147 -15.07 13.35 4.72
CA ILE A 147 -15.10 13.63 3.28
C ILE A 147 -16.55 13.54 2.78
N GLU A 148 -17.06 14.65 2.25
CA GLU A 148 -18.38 14.72 1.62
C GLU A 148 -18.23 14.71 0.09
N PHE A 149 -19.07 13.94 -0.60
CA PHE A 149 -19.04 13.84 -2.05
C PHE A 149 -20.36 14.32 -2.66
N LYS A 150 -20.28 15.16 -3.70
CA LYS A 150 -21.43 15.58 -4.51
C LYS A 150 -21.31 14.98 -5.90
N ILE A 151 -21.98 13.86 -6.10
CA ILE A 151 -21.91 13.12 -7.35
C ILE A 151 -22.87 13.76 -8.36
N ASN A 152 -22.31 14.39 -9.39
CA ASN A 152 -23.06 14.77 -10.58
C ASN A 152 -22.75 13.74 -11.67
N ILE A 153 -23.74 12.96 -12.09
CA ILE A 153 -23.60 11.97 -13.16
C ILE A 153 -23.94 12.67 -14.48
N TYR A 154 -22.96 12.76 -15.38
CA TYR A 154 -23.16 13.25 -16.74
C TYR A 154 -23.31 12.07 -17.68
N CYS A 155 -24.51 11.88 -18.23
CA CYS A 155 -24.73 10.98 -19.37
C CYS A 155 -24.52 11.80 -20.64
N TYR A 156 -23.48 11.49 -21.40
CA TYR A 156 -23.32 12.01 -22.75
C TYR A 156 -24.12 11.11 -23.70
N PRO A 157 -24.95 11.66 -24.59
CA PRO A 157 -25.56 10.87 -25.65
C PRO A 157 -24.46 10.24 -26.51
N VAL A 158 -24.62 8.97 -26.84
CA VAL A 158 -23.76 8.29 -27.81
C VAL A 158 -24.31 8.66 -29.19
N ASP A 159 -23.57 9.50 -29.92
CA ASP A 159 -23.82 9.77 -31.35
C ASP A 159 -23.30 8.63 -32.22
#